data_AF-A0A2H0D2L9-F1
#
_entry.id   AF-A0A2H0D2L9-F1
#
_cell.length_a   1.000
_cell.length_b   1.000
_cell.length_c   1.000
_cell.angle_alpha   90.00
_cell.angle_beta   90.00
_cell.angle_gamma   90.00
#
_symmetry.space_group_name_H-M   'P 1'
#
loop_
_entity.id
_entity.type
_entity.pdbx_description
1 polymer ?
#
loop_
_entity_poly.entity_id
_entity_poly.type
_entity_poly.pdbx_seq_one_letter_code
_entity_poly.pdbx_strand_id
1 'polypeptide(L)'
;MKRKFLFIVLIFAMLSVSGCFSNIIENQLNLWIGKTEAQLIHSWGAPARDYPDGKGGKIFIYNQRSSDGSIRVTQMYIDKESKIYYWQVGWE
;
A
#
# COMPACT_ATOMS: atom_id res chain seq x y z
N MET A 1 -34.42 19.50 29.75
CA MET A 1 -33.25 18.61 29.53
C MET A 1 -33.24 17.89 28.17
N LYS A 2 -34.40 17.60 27.54
CA LYS A 2 -34.48 16.87 26.24
C LYS A 2 -33.94 17.64 25.01
N ARG A 3 -34.07 18.98 24.94
CA ARG A 3 -33.54 19.79 23.82
C ARG A 3 -32.01 19.83 23.75
N LYS A 4 -31.31 19.84 24.89
CA LYS A 4 -29.83 19.86 24.93
C LYS A 4 -29.23 18.50 24.54
N PHE A 5 -29.92 17.41 24.88
CA PHE A 5 -29.53 16.05 24.48
C PHE A 5 -29.63 15.84 22.96
N LEU A 6 -30.66 16.41 22.31
CA LEU A 6 -30.83 16.38 20.85
C LEU A 6 -29.66 17.03 20.09
N PHE A 7 -29.10 18.13 20.60
CA PHE A 7 -27.95 18.78 19.95
C PHE A 7 -26.66 17.96 20.07
N ILE A 8 -26.47 17.24 21.18
CA ILE A 8 -25.27 16.40 21.38
C ILE A 8 -25.30 15.19 20.43
N VAL A 9 -26.46 14.57 20.24
CA VAL A 9 -26.64 13.46 19.29
C VAL A 9 -26.39 13.93 17.85
N LEU A 10 -26.84 15.14 17.50
CA LEU A 10 -26.63 15.71 16.16
C LEU A 10 -25.14 15.96 15.86
N ILE A 11 -24.39 16.48 16.85
CA ILE A 11 -22.94 16.72 16.71
C ILE A 11 -22.19 15.38 16.60
N PHE A 12 -22.55 14.37 17.39
CA PHE A 12 -21.92 13.06 17.34
C PHE A 12 -22.15 12.34 16.00
N ALA A 13 -23.33 12.53 15.39
CA ALA A 13 -23.65 12.01 14.06
C ALA A 13 -22.87 12.70 12.93
N MET A 14 -22.55 14.00 13.06
CA MET A 14 -21.72 14.71 12.07
C MET A 14 -20.24 14.27 12.12
N LEU A 15 -19.73 13.88 13.29
CA LEU A 15 -18.36 13.40 13.47
C LEU A 15 -18.14 11.98 12.91
N SER A 16 -19.20 11.27 12.53
CA SER A 16 -19.09 9.88 12.02
C SER A 16 -18.86 9.79 10.50
N VAL A 17 -18.86 10.91 9.76
CA VAL A 17 -18.80 10.93 8.29
C VAL A 17 -17.38 11.14 7.75
N SER A 18 -16.37 11.31 8.59
CA SER A 18 -14.96 11.48 8.20
C SER A 18 -14.25 10.15 7.85
N GLY A 19 -14.98 9.19 7.27
CA GLY A 19 -14.50 7.84 6.98
C GLY A 19 -14.21 7.58 5.51
N CYS A 20 -12.97 7.21 5.22
CA CYS A 20 -12.45 6.59 3.99
C CYS A 20 -12.18 7.52 2.78
N PHE A 21 -11.14 8.35 2.88
CA PHE A 21 -10.37 8.72 1.69
C PHE A 21 -9.45 7.53 1.34
N SER A 22 -9.99 6.56 0.61
CA SER A 22 -9.23 5.37 0.21
C SER A 22 -8.17 5.75 -0.82
N ASN A 23 -6.89 5.48 -0.51
CA ASN A 23 -5.80 5.74 -1.43
C ASN A 23 -5.80 4.66 -2.52
N ILE A 24 -6.01 5.04 -3.79
CA ILE A 24 -6.10 4.11 -4.93
C ILE A 24 -4.86 3.20 -5.01
N ILE A 25 -3.69 3.73 -4.70
CA ILE A 25 -2.43 2.98 -4.70
C ILE A 25 -2.46 1.92 -3.61
N GLU A 26 -2.92 2.28 -2.41
CA GLU A 26 -3.02 1.36 -1.28
C GLU A 26 -3.92 0.17 -1.61
N ASN A 27 -5.08 0.41 -2.22
CA ASN A 27 -5.97 -0.67 -2.66
C ASN A 27 -5.31 -1.58 -3.70
N GLN A 28 -4.63 -1.01 -4.70
CA GLN A 28 -3.99 -1.78 -5.76
C GLN A 28 -2.84 -2.63 -5.23
N LEU A 29 -2.05 -2.09 -4.31
CA LEU A 29 -0.88 -2.78 -3.76
C LEU A 29 -1.25 -3.79 -2.68
N ASN A 30 -2.30 -3.53 -1.89
CA ASN A 30 -2.79 -4.49 -0.90
C ASN A 30 -3.28 -5.81 -1.51
N LEU A 31 -3.71 -5.82 -2.78
CA LEU A 31 -4.06 -7.04 -3.50
C LEU A 31 -2.87 -8.01 -3.69
N TRP A 32 -1.63 -7.52 -3.53
CA TRP A 32 -0.43 -8.34 -3.63
C TRP A 32 -0.06 -9.03 -2.32
N ILE A 33 -0.60 -8.60 -1.18
CA ILE A 33 -0.31 -9.24 0.10
C ILE A 33 -0.76 -10.71 0.07
N GLY A 34 0.15 -11.61 0.44
CA GLY A 34 -0.02 -13.07 0.42
C GLY A 34 0.20 -13.72 -0.95
N LYS A 35 0.28 -12.96 -2.05
CA LYS A 35 0.66 -13.49 -3.37
C LYS A 35 2.14 -13.83 -3.41
N THR A 36 2.51 -14.73 -4.32
CA THR A 36 3.90 -15.18 -4.44
C THR A 36 4.74 -14.23 -5.28
N GLU A 37 6.06 -14.27 -5.04
CA GLU A 37 7.07 -13.63 -5.88
C GLU A 37 6.88 -13.95 -7.36
N ALA A 38 6.65 -15.22 -7.69
CA ALA A 38 6.44 -15.67 -9.06
C ALA A 38 5.19 -15.04 -9.70
N GLN A 39 4.10 -14.90 -8.95
CA GLN A 39 2.88 -14.24 -9.43
C GLN A 39 3.13 -12.75 -9.72
N LEU A 40 3.90 -12.08 -8.87
CA LEU A 40 4.27 -10.68 -9.06
C LEU A 40 5.13 -10.50 -10.31
N ILE A 41 6.20 -11.30 -10.46
CA ILE A 41 7.08 -11.26 -11.65
C ILE A 41 6.29 -11.55 -12.91
N HIS A 42 5.39 -12.53 -12.89
CA HIS A 42 4.57 -12.87 -14.05
C HIS A 42 3.65 -11.72 -14.47
N SER A 43 3.15 -10.95 -13.50
CA SER A 43 2.22 -9.85 -13.73
C SER A 43 2.91 -8.53 -14.11
N TRP A 44 4.03 -8.20 -13.45
CA TRP A 44 4.69 -6.90 -13.57
C TRP A 44 6.01 -6.94 -14.35
N GLY A 45 6.53 -8.13 -14.62
CA GLY A 45 7.87 -8.34 -15.16
C GLY A 45 8.94 -8.43 -14.08
N ALA A 46 10.20 -8.53 -14.50
CA ALA A 46 11.33 -8.58 -13.58
C ALA A 46 11.48 -7.24 -12.82
N PRO A 47 11.86 -7.27 -11.53
CA PRO A 47 12.13 -6.04 -10.78
C PRO A 47 13.35 -5.32 -11.36
N ALA A 48 13.40 -4.01 -11.19
CA ALA A 48 14.55 -3.20 -11.58
C ALA A 48 15.78 -3.53 -10.73
N ARG A 49 15.57 -3.81 -9.43
CA ARG A 49 16.60 -4.21 -8.47
C ARG A 49 15.99 -5.13 -7.42
N ASP A 50 16.82 -5.98 -6.82
CA ASP A 50 16.48 -6.79 -5.66
C ASP A 50 17.57 -6.77 -4.58
N TYR A 51 17.17 -6.90 -3.33
CA TYR A 51 18.07 -6.90 -2.17
C TYR A 51 17.60 -7.90 -1.12
N PRO A 52 18.50 -8.55 -0.35
CA PRO A 52 18.10 -9.30 0.82
C PRO A 52 17.49 -8.36 1.88
N ASP A 53 16.44 -8.81 2.57
CA ASP A 53 15.76 -8.02 3.60
C ASP A 53 16.43 -8.10 4.99
N GLY A 54 17.51 -8.88 5.11
CA GLY A 54 18.23 -9.15 6.37
C GLY A 54 17.55 -10.16 7.31
N LYS A 55 16.39 -10.72 6.93
CA LYS A 55 15.59 -11.69 7.72
C LYS A 55 15.35 -13.01 6.97
N GLY A 56 16.05 -13.22 5.86
CA GLY A 56 15.93 -14.41 5.00
C GLY A 56 14.88 -14.27 3.90
N GLY A 57 14.25 -13.10 3.78
CA GLY A 57 13.45 -12.69 2.65
C GLY A 57 14.23 -11.78 1.69
N LYS A 58 13.50 -11.08 0.83
CA LYS A 58 14.06 -10.16 -0.16
C LYS A 58 13.11 -8.98 -0.41
N ILE A 59 13.65 -7.93 -1.00
CA ILE A 59 12.94 -6.71 -1.38
C ILE A 59 13.09 -6.57 -2.88
N PHE A 60 11.97 -6.51 -3.59
CA PHE A 60 11.93 -6.16 -5.01
C PHE A 60 11.63 -4.69 -5.19
N ILE A 61 12.38 -4.03 -6.08
CA ILE A 61 12.22 -2.62 -6.39
C ILE A 61 11.78 -2.46 -7.84
N TYR A 62 10.64 -1.79 -8.03
CA TYR A 62 10.10 -1.41 -9.33
C TYR A 62 10.13 0.11 -9.47
N ASN A 63 10.66 0.59 -10.58
CA ASN A 63 10.75 2.02 -10.87
C ASN A 63 9.79 2.36 -12.01
N GLN A 64 8.94 3.36 -11.80
CA GLN A 64 8.05 3.89 -12.81
C GLN A 64 8.33 5.36 -13.04
N ARG A 65 8.73 5.71 -14.26
CA ARG A 65 8.99 7.08 -14.65
C ARG A 65 7.70 7.79 -15.03
N SER A 66 7.46 8.94 -14.41
CA SER A 66 6.36 9.84 -14.74
C SER A 66 6.72 10.76 -15.90
N SER A 67 5.71 11.39 -16.51
CA SER A 67 5.91 12.34 -17.62
C SER A 67 6.70 13.60 -17.23
N ASP A 68 6.66 13.99 -15.96
CA ASP A 68 7.44 15.10 -15.40
C ASP A 68 8.90 14.72 -15.10
N GLY A 69 9.30 13.48 -15.37
CA GLY A 69 10.66 12.98 -15.14
C GLY A 69 10.89 12.41 -13.74
N SER A 70 9.96 12.58 -12.80
CA SER A 70 10.04 11.95 -11.46
C SER A 70 9.98 10.43 -11.58
N ILE A 71 10.62 9.74 -10.63
CA ILE A 71 10.60 8.28 -10.58
C ILE A 71 9.84 7.84 -9.33
N ARG A 72 8.72 7.15 -9.54
CA ARG A 72 8.03 6.44 -8.46
C ARG A 72 8.73 5.12 -8.22
N VAL A 73 9.10 4.87 -6.97
CA VAL A 73 9.75 3.63 -6.54
C VAL A 73 8.77 2.82 -5.71
N THR A 74 8.43 1.63 -6.18
CA THR A 74 7.60 0.67 -5.45
C THR A 74 8.47 -0.46 -4.94
N GLN A 75 8.49 -0.65 -3.62
CA GLN A 75 9.23 -1.72 -2.98
C GLN A 75 8.26 -2.78 -2.46
N MET A 76 8.49 -4.04 -2.82
CA MET A 76 7.69 -5.20 -2.43
C MET A 76 8.54 -6.11 -1.55
N TYR A 77 8.11 -6.34 -0.32
CA TYR A 77 8.81 -7.17 0.64
C TYR A 77 8.28 -8.59 0.59
N ILE A 78 9.19 -9.54 0.40
CA ILE A 78 8.92 -10.94 0.17
C ILE A 78 9.58 -11.73 1.29
N ASP A 79 8.82 -12.59 1.96
CA ASP A 79 9.33 -13.43 3.04
C ASP A 79 10.09 -14.67 2.51
N LYS A 80 10.61 -15.48 3.44
CA LYS A 80 11.30 -16.74 3.13
C LYS A 80 10.42 -17.79 2.46
N GLU A 81 9.10 -17.66 2.52
CA GLU A 81 8.13 -18.52 1.81
C GLU A 81 7.82 -18.00 0.41
N SER A 82 8.56 -16.97 -0.05
CA SER A 82 8.34 -16.29 -1.33
C SER A 82 6.97 -15.62 -1.42
N LYS A 83 6.39 -15.17 -0.30
CA LYS A 83 5.12 -14.43 -0.26
C LYS A 83 5.35 -12.97 0.06
N ILE A 84 4.57 -12.12 -0.58
CA ILE A 84 4.60 -10.68 -0.34
C ILE A 84 3.87 -10.40 0.98
N TYR A 85 4.53 -9.75 1.92
CA TYR A 85 3.94 -9.44 3.22
C TYR A 85 3.83 -7.93 3.49
N TYR A 86 4.55 -7.11 2.73
CA TYR A 86 4.52 -5.66 2.88
C TYR A 86 4.91 -4.97 1.57
N TRP A 87 4.51 -3.71 1.43
CA TRP A 87 4.92 -2.85 0.32
C TRP A 87 5.07 -1.41 0.80
N GLN A 88 5.92 -0.65 0.12
CA GLN A 88 5.99 0.80 0.29
C GLN A 88 6.24 1.51 -1.04
N VAL A 89 5.87 2.78 -1.11
CA VAL A 89 6.06 3.62 -2.28
C VAL A 89 6.81 4.89 -1.88
N GLY A 90 7.84 5.23 -2.65
CA GLY A 90 8.59 6.47 -2.54
C GLY A 90 8.75 7.17 -3.88
N TRP A 91 9.39 8.33 -3.86
CA TRP A 91 9.72 9.12 -5.06
C TRP A 91 11.23 9.41 -5.05
N GLU A 92 11.88 9.22 -6.19
CA GLU A 92 13.27 9.59 -6.49
C GLU A 92 13.32 10.71 -7.53
#